data_AF-A0AAV3EMD9-F1
#
_entry.id   AF-A0AAV3EMD9-F1
#
_cell.length_a   1.000
_cell.length_b   1.000
_cell.length_c   1.000
_cell.angle_alpha   90.00
_cell.angle_beta   90.00
_cell.angle_gamma   90.00
#
_symmetry.space_group_name_H-M   'P 1'
#
loop_
_entity.id
_entity.type
_entity.pdbx_description
1 polymer ?
#
loop_
_entity_poly.entity_id
_entity_poly.type
_entity_poly.pdbx_seq_one_letter_code
_entity_poly.pdbx_strand_id
1 'polypeptide(L)'
;MKKSEFIQLYLKEKGVSTWLTKPYPLLFSKLTKTKWKPRLFESPLKLFFLQSVFGSVSWGFFMWLIIWQFNEFSIYNLYGALFFGLATGTLLALDAAVTQKRLNLTNWEQWLEDNHFN
;
A
#
# COMPACT_ATOMS: atom_id res chain seq x y z
N MET A 1 -8.36 22.10 10.29
CA MET A 1 -8.12 20.80 9.62
C MET A 1 -6.61 20.62 9.46
N LYS A 2 -6.04 19.44 9.70
CA LYS A 2 -4.60 19.24 9.44
C LYS A 2 -4.35 19.18 7.93
N LYS A 3 -3.22 19.72 7.45
CA LYS A 3 -2.84 19.72 6.02
C LYS A 3 -2.94 18.34 5.37
N SER A 4 -2.59 17.28 6.10
CA SER A 4 -2.70 15.89 5.64
C SER A 4 -4.13 15.37 5.48
N GLU A 5 -5.08 15.86 6.28
CA GLU A 5 -6.51 15.51 6.16
C GLU A 5 -7.13 16.23 4.97
N PHE A 6 -6.72 17.48 4.74
CA PHE A 6 -7.14 18.27 3.58
C PHE A 6 -6.69 17.60 2.26
N ILE A 7 -5.42 17.19 2.17
CA ILE A 7 -4.89 16.52 0.98
C ILE A 7 -5.59 15.17 0.75
N GLN A 8 -5.89 14.42 1.81
CA GLN A 8 -6.68 13.17 1.68
C GLN A 8 -8.09 13.43 1.16
N LEU A 9 -8.75 14.47 1.64
CA LEU A 9 -10.08 14.86 1.19
C LEU A 9 -10.04 15.29 -0.29
N TYR A 10 -9.06 16.11 -0.66
CA TYR A 10 -8.84 16.57 -2.03
C TYR A 10 -8.59 15.41 -3.00
N LEU A 11 -7.73 14.46 -2.64
CA LEU A 11 -7.47 13.26 -3.46
C LEU A 11 -8.73 12.37 -3.57
N LYS A 12 -9.50 12.27 -2.49
CA LYS A 12 -10.78 11.53 -2.48
C LYS A 12 -11.80 12.19 -3.42
N GLU A 13 -11.90 13.52 -3.43
CA GLU A 13 -12.75 14.27 -4.36
C GLU A 13 -12.30 14.09 -5.83
N LYS A 14 -11.00 13.92 -6.08
CA LYS A 14 -10.47 13.55 -7.41
C LYS A 14 -10.72 12.09 -7.81
N GLY A 15 -11.43 11.32 -6.99
CA GLY A 15 -11.77 9.92 -7.26
C GLY A 15 -10.66 8.92 -6.96
N VAL A 16 -9.66 9.31 -6.14
CA VAL A 16 -8.63 8.38 -5.66
C VAL A 16 -9.22 7.47 -4.59
N SER A 17 -8.91 6.17 -4.66
CA SER A 17 -9.34 5.21 -3.66
C SER A 17 -8.81 5.59 -2.27
N THR A 18 -9.64 5.45 -1.23
CA THR A 18 -9.27 5.77 0.16
C THR A 18 -8.12 4.92 0.69
N TRP A 19 -7.79 3.83 -0.01
CA TRP A 19 -6.63 2.99 0.27
C TRP A 19 -5.32 3.62 -0.19
N LEU A 20 -5.32 4.32 -1.33
CA LEU A 20 -4.14 5.00 -1.89
C LEU A 20 -3.86 6.37 -1.26
N THR A 21 -4.89 7.00 -0.67
CA THR A 21 -4.73 8.29 0.03
C THR A 21 -4.11 8.16 1.42
N LYS A 22 -4.08 6.96 2.01
CA LYS A 22 -3.48 6.71 3.33
C LYS A 22 -1.99 6.37 3.22
N PRO A 23 -1.15 6.75 4.20
CA PRO A 23 0.24 6.34 4.26
C PRO A 23 0.38 4.82 4.45
N TYR A 24 1.53 4.30 4.07
CA TYR A 24 1.91 2.90 4.24
C TYR A 24 3.30 2.79 4.88
N PRO A 25 3.49 1.91 5.87
CA PRO A 25 2.49 1.07 6.51
C PRO A 25 1.59 1.88 7.45
N LEU A 26 0.29 1.56 7.45
CA LEU A 26 -0.72 2.30 8.23
C LEU A 26 -0.42 2.27 9.74
N LEU A 27 0.04 1.12 10.24
CA LEU A 27 0.39 0.90 11.65
C LEU A 27 1.62 1.72 12.07
N PHE A 28 2.65 1.76 11.22
CA PHE A 28 3.88 2.51 11.53
C PHE A 28 3.67 4.02 11.42
N SER A 29 2.86 4.50 10.46
CA SER A 29 2.55 5.94 10.30
C SER A 29 1.81 6.57 11.49
N LYS A 30 1.15 5.75 12.32
CA LYS A 30 0.53 6.21 13.57
C LYS A 30 1.55 6.32 14.71
N LEU A 31 2.59 5.48 14.69
CA LEU A 31 3.65 5.43 15.70
C LEU A 31 4.75 6.46 15.44
N THR A 32 5.15 6.64 14.19
CA THR A 32 6.15 7.63 13.81
C THR A 32 5.42 8.89 13.37
N LYS A 33 5.59 10.00 14.10
CA LYS A 33 5.15 11.37 13.71
C LYS A 33 5.88 11.89 12.44
N THR A 34 6.37 11.00 11.59
CA THR A 34 7.20 11.30 10.42
C THR A 34 6.31 11.81 9.29
N LYS A 35 6.88 12.73 8.49
CA LYS A 35 6.26 13.40 7.34
C LYS A 35 5.34 12.46 6.55
N TRP A 36 4.05 12.82 6.55
CA TRP A 36 2.99 12.09 5.88
C TRP A 36 3.17 12.15 4.37
N LYS A 37 3.48 11.00 3.75
CA LYS A 37 3.48 10.82 2.29
C LYS A 37 2.40 9.80 1.91
N PRO A 38 1.39 10.18 1.10
CA PRO A 38 0.37 9.24 0.64
C PRO A 38 1.00 8.13 -0.22
N ARG A 39 0.43 6.91 -0.17
CA ARG A 39 0.89 5.76 -0.98
C ARG A 39 0.99 6.08 -2.45
N LEU A 40 0.06 6.90 -2.94
CA LEU A 40 0.00 7.34 -4.33
C LEU A 40 1.30 8.00 -4.81
N PHE A 41 2.17 8.49 -3.93
CA PHE A 41 3.43 9.13 -4.28
C PHE A 41 4.66 8.28 -3.94
N GLU A 42 4.47 7.07 -3.43
CA GLU A 42 5.54 6.08 -3.32
C GLU A 42 5.70 5.33 -4.65
N SER A 43 6.91 4.81 -4.89
CA SER A 43 7.16 4.00 -6.09
C SER A 43 6.26 2.76 -6.08
N PRO A 44 5.53 2.45 -7.18
CA PRO A 44 4.69 1.27 -7.29
C PRO A 44 5.45 -0.04 -6.99
N LEU A 45 6.73 -0.10 -7.34
CA LEU A 45 7.60 -1.24 -7.04
C LEU A 45 7.85 -1.38 -5.53
N LYS A 46 8.04 -0.28 -4.81
CA LYS A 46 8.20 -0.31 -3.35
C LYS A 46 6.93 -0.81 -2.67
N LEU A 47 5.77 -0.34 -3.13
CA LEU A 47 4.47 -0.81 -2.66
C LEU A 47 4.27 -2.31 -2.96
N PHE A 48 4.67 -2.75 -4.17
CA PHE A 48 4.63 -4.15 -4.57
C PHE A 48 5.42 -5.05 -3.61
N PHE A 49 6.70 -4.73 -3.37
CA PHE A 49 7.55 -5.57 -2.53
C PHE A 49 7.03 -5.61 -1.09
N LEU A 50 6.64 -4.46 -0.55
CA LEU A 50 6.20 -4.39 0.84
C LEU A 50 4.86 -5.09 1.05
N GLN A 51 3.91 -4.93 0.12
CA GLN A 51 2.64 -5.66 0.16
C GLN A 51 2.82 -7.15 -0.12
N SER A 52 3.74 -7.53 -1.01
CA SER A 52 4.02 -8.95 -1.28
C SER A 52 4.60 -9.65 -0.07
N VAL A 53 5.58 -9.04 0.60
CA VAL A 53 6.19 -9.59 1.82
C VAL A 53 5.16 -9.64 2.95
N PHE A 54 4.47 -8.52 3.21
CA PHE A 54 3.49 -8.46 4.29
C PHE A 54 2.30 -9.39 4.04
N GLY A 55 1.81 -9.43 2.80
CA GLY A 55 0.73 -10.32 2.35
C GLY A 55 1.10 -11.78 2.47
N SER A 56 2.30 -12.18 2.03
CA SER A 56 2.78 -13.57 2.16
C SER A 56 2.91 -13.98 3.62
N VAL A 57 3.53 -13.13 4.46
CA VAL A 57 3.76 -13.43 5.89
C VAL A 57 2.44 -13.46 6.65
N SER A 58 1.58 -12.47 6.45
CA SER A 58 0.27 -12.42 7.14
C SER A 58 -0.60 -13.60 6.73
N TRP A 59 -0.69 -13.92 5.43
CA TRP A 59 -1.46 -15.06 4.95
C TRP A 59 -0.89 -16.38 5.48
N GLY A 60 0.43 -16.57 5.40
CA GLY A 60 1.09 -17.75 5.93
C GLY A 60 0.87 -17.92 7.44
N PHE A 61 0.95 -16.82 8.20
CA PHE A 61 0.68 -16.82 9.64
C PHE A 61 -0.79 -17.14 9.96
N PHE A 62 -1.75 -16.57 9.23
CA PHE A 62 -3.17 -16.89 9.40
C PHE A 62 -3.47 -18.34 9.05
N MET A 63 -2.96 -18.83 7.92
CA MET A 63 -3.14 -20.22 7.52
C MET A 63 -2.47 -21.19 8.49
N TRP A 64 -1.32 -20.81 9.06
CA TRP A 64 -0.69 -21.53 10.16
C TRP A 64 -1.60 -21.65 11.38
N LEU A 65 -2.15 -20.52 11.85
CA LEU A 65 -3.05 -20.51 13.01
C LEU A 65 -4.36 -21.27 12.80
N ILE A 66 -4.87 -21.37 11.58
CA ILE A 66 -6.19 -21.99 11.35
C ILE A 66 -6.05 -23.46 10.96
N ILE A 67 -5.19 -23.76 9.99
CA ILE A 67 -5.18 -25.06 9.30
C ILE A 67 -3.82 -25.74 9.41
N TRP A 68 -2.72 -25.05 9.10
CA TRP A 68 -1.42 -25.70 8.95
C TRP A 68 -0.78 -26.12 10.28
N GLN A 69 -1.26 -25.62 11.43
CA GLN A 69 -0.85 -26.18 12.72
C GLN A 69 -1.35 -27.62 12.95
N PHE A 70 -2.43 -28.03 12.26
CA PHE A 70 -3.04 -29.36 12.39
C PHE A 70 -2.63 -30.33 11.28
N ASN A 71 -1.84 -29.88 10.31
CA ASN A 71 -1.44 -30.64 9.14
C ASN A 71 0.09 -30.66 9.03
N GLU A 72 0.66 -31.67 8.37
CA GLU A 72 2.10 -31.67 8.11
C GLU A 72 2.47 -30.49 7.21
N PHE A 73 3.58 -29.81 7.57
CA PHE A 73 4.06 -28.67 6.81
C PHE A 73 4.53 -29.11 5.42
N SER A 74 3.72 -28.82 4.40
CA SER A 74 4.02 -29.15 3.01
C SER A 74 4.56 -27.94 2.24
N ILE A 75 5.42 -28.17 1.25
CA ILE A 75 5.98 -27.11 0.40
C ILE A 75 4.91 -26.36 -0.42
N TYR A 76 3.76 -26.99 -0.67
CA TYR A 76 2.60 -26.35 -1.33
C TYR A 76 2.01 -25.20 -0.51
N ASN A 77 2.10 -25.26 0.82
CA ASN A 77 1.67 -24.17 1.69
C ASN A 77 2.53 -22.92 1.47
N LEU A 78 3.84 -23.11 1.29
CA LEU A 78 4.78 -22.03 1.00
C LEU A 78 4.49 -21.39 -0.37
N TYR A 79 4.22 -22.21 -1.40
CA TYR A 79 3.80 -21.70 -2.71
C TYR A 79 2.49 -20.92 -2.66
N GLY A 80 1.51 -21.40 -1.88
CA GLY A 80 0.24 -20.71 -1.70
C GLY A 80 0.41 -19.34 -1.03
N ALA A 81 1.22 -19.26 0.03
CA ALA A 81 1.51 -17.99 0.71
C ALA A 81 2.24 -17.00 -0.21
N LEU A 82 3.26 -17.46 -0.94
CA LEU A 82 3.98 -16.63 -1.90
C LEU A 82 3.07 -16.14 -3.04
N PHE A 83 2.25 -17.02 -3.60
CA PHE A 83 1.30 -16.65 -4.65
C PHE A 83 0.32 -15.58 -4.16
N PHE A 84 -0.23 -15.75 -2.96
CA PHE A 84 -1.14 -14.76 -2.39
C PHE A 84 -0.47 -13.40 -2.19
N GLY A 85 0.75 -13.38 -1.65
CA GLY A 85 1.50 -12.13 -1.49
C GLY A 85 1.80 -11.47 -2.83
N LEU A 86 2.33 -12.22 -3.80
CA LEU A 86 2.65 -11.69 -5.13
C LEU A 86 1.40 -11.15 -5.84
N ALA A 87 0.29 -11.90 -5.85
CA ALA A 87 -0.94 -11.49 -6.50
C ALA A 87 -1.51 -10.20 -5.89
N THR A 88 -1.59 -10.14 -4.55
CA THR A 88 -2.09 -8.94 -3.85
C THR A 88 -1.15 -7.75 -4.00
N GLY A 89 0.16 -7.98 -4.00
CA GLY A 89 1.16 -6.97 -4.28
C GLY A 89 1.03 -6.40 -5.70
N THR A 90 0.86 -7.27 -6.71
CA THR A 90 0.70 -6.84 -8.10
C THR A 90 -0.57 -6.03 -8.29
N LEU A 91 -1.71 -6.46 -7.73
CA LEU A 91 -2.97 -5.71 -7.80
C LEU A 91 -2.82 -4.31 -7.20
N LEU A 92 -2.19 -4.19 -6.03
CA LEU A 92 -1.95 -2.89 -5.39
C LEU A 92 -1.03 -2.00 -6.22
N ALA A 93 0.04 -2.57 -6.77
CA ALA A 93 1.00 -1.82 -7.59
C ALA A 93 0.39 -1.34 -8.90
N LEU A 94 -0.47 -2.15 -9.54
CA LEU A 94 -1.21 -1.77 -10.73
C LEU A 94 -2.22 -0.65 -10.41
N ASP A 95 -2.99 -0.77 -9.33
CA ASP A 95 -3.94 0.28 -8.92
C ASP A 95 -3.22 1.61 -8.64
N ALA A 96 -2.06 1.56 -7.97
CA ALA A 96 -1.21 2.72 -7.74
C ALA A 96 -0.66 3.30 -9.05
N ALA A 97 -0.14 2.47 -9.96
CA ALA A 97 0.45 2.92 -11.22
C ALA A 97 -0.60 3.52 -12.17
N VAL A 98 -1.78 2.89 -12.29
CA VAL A 98 -2.90 3.40 -13.09
C VAL A 98 -3.38 4.74 -12.54
N THR A 99 -3.51 4.86 -11.21
CA THR A 99 -3.96 6.10 -10.57
C THR A 99 -2.90 7.22 -10.70
N GLN A 100 -1.62 6.89 -10.55
CA GLN A 100 -0.51 7.83 -10.80
C GLN A 100 -0.52 8.35 -12.24
N LYS A 101 -0.69 7.45 -13.22
CA LYS A 101 -0.75 7.80 -14.64
C LYS A 101 -1.99 8.62 -14.97
N ARG A 102 -3.14 8.28 -14.39
CA ARG A 102 -4.41 9.02 -14.58
C ARG A 102 -4.33 10.46 -14.07
N LEU A 103 -3.56 10.69 -13.00
CA LEU A 103 -3.45 12.00 -12.36
C LEU A 103 -2.15 12.75 -12.70
N ASN A 104 -1.31 12.22 -13.61
CA ASN A 104 0.00 12.76 -13.97
C ASN A 104 0.88 13.10 -12.74
N LEU A 105 0.88 12.22 -11.75
CA LEU A 105 1.62 12.43 -10.50
C LEU A 105 3.04 11.86 -10.64
N THR A 106 4.00 12.72 -10.97
CA THR A 106 5.42 12.36 -11.13
C THR A 106 6.20 12.51 -9.82
N ASN A 107 6.02 13.60 -9.09
CA ASN A 107 6.74 13.86 -7.85
C ASN A 107 5.83 14.53 -6.80
N TRP A 108 5.92 14.08 -5.55
CA TRP A 108 5.17 14.63 -4.42
C TRP A 108 5.49 16.10 -4.17
N GLU A 109 6.76 16.47 -4.29
CA GLU A 109 7.22 17.83 -4.05
C GLU A 109 6.74 18.78 -5.14
N GLN A 110 6.86 18.38 -6.42
CA GLN A 110 6.31 19.15 -7.55
C GLN A 110 4.78 19.27 -7.45
N TRP A 111 4.07 18.20 -7.09
CA TRP A 111 2.62 18.25 -6.93
C TRP A 111 2.19 19.19 -5.79
N LEU A 112 2.95 19.24 -4.68
CA LEU A 112 2.68 20.18 -3.59
C LEU A 112 2.92 21.62 -4.02
N GLU A 113 3.96 21.90 -4.81
CA GLU A 113 4.22 23.22 -5.37
C GLU A 113 3.14 23.65 -6.37
N ASP A 114 2.78 22.78 -7.32
CA ASP A 114 1.77 23.04 -8.35
C ASP A 114 0.38 23.32 -7.78
N ASN A 115 0.06 22.75 -6.61
CA ASN A 115 -1.22 22.95 -5.95
C ASN A 115 -1.15 23.97 -4.80
N HIS A 116 -0.04 24.72 -4.68
CA HIS A 116 0.19 25.71 -3.62
C HIS A 116 0.01 25.17 -2.20
N PHE A 117 0.31 23.88 -2.01
CA PHE A 117 0.30 23.22 -0.72
C PHE A 117 1.68 23.22 -0.08
N ASN A 118 2.54 24.22 -0.32
CA ASN A 118 3.84 24.34 0.37
C ASN A 118 3.67 24.93 1.76
#